data_AF-A0A945ZTL1-F1
#
_entry.id   AF-A0A945ZTL1-F1
#
_cell.length_a   1.000
_cell.length_b   1.000
_cell.length_c   1.000
_cell.angle_alpha   90.00
_cell.angle_beta   90.00
_cell.angle_gamma   90.00
#
_symmetry.space_group_name_H-M   'P 1'
#
loop_
_entity.id
_entity.type
_entity.pdbx_description
1 polymer ?
#
loop_
_entity_poly.entity_id
_entity_poly.type
_entity_poly.pdbx_seq_one_letter_code
_entity_poly.pdbx_strand_id
1 'polypeptide(L)'
;MKILFLDVYKKSHSRISKDTAGGYGTENDMGDGLFGSSLSRLIKKSIFWPNLSFIQTLEEFKAKGYKCEYRKQLGSNIDFKEKWDAVFVCSSIVCFETELEACNQIKNKYNIPVFLCGSIGQFIKNKIPEKITLILETMSF
;
A
#
# COMPACT_ATOMS: atom_id res chain seq x y z
N MET A 1 10.36 -2.87 18.99
CA MET A 1 9.55 -3.57 17.98
C MET A 1 9.99 -3.12 16.60
N LYS A 2 10.00 -4.04 15.63
CA LYS A 2 10.31 -3.82 14.22
C LYS A 2 9.04 -3.94 13.40
N ILE A 3 8.60 -2.83 12.79
CA ILE A 3 7.32 -2.69 12.11
C ILE A 3 7.56 -2.39 10.63
N LEU A 4 6.88 -3.11 9.75
CA LEU A 4 6.93 -2.88 8.32
C LEU A 4 5.70 -2.08 7.88
N PHE A 5 5.92 -0.99 7.15
CA PHE A 5 4.90 -0.25 6.43
C PHE A 5 5.02 -0.59 4.95
N LEU A 6 4.14 -1.47 4.49
CA LEU A 6 4.15 -2.04 3.16
C LEU A 6 3.17 -1.30 2.24
N ASP A 7 3.69 -0.76 1.15
CA ASP A 7 2.90 -0.09 0.13
C ASP A 7 2.90 -0.91 -1.16
N VAL A 8 1.81 -1.66 -1.38
CA VAL A 8 1.68 -2.65 -2.46
C VAL A 8 1.06 -2.03 -3.70
N TYR A 9 1.75 -2.14 -4.84
CA TYR A 9 1.27 -1.65 -6.13
C TYR A 9 1.02 -2.81 -7.10
N LYS A 10 -0.09 -2.76 -7.85
CA LYS A 10 -0.31 -3.69 -8.96
C LYS A 10 0.73 -3.50 -10.07
N LYS A 11 1.02 -4.58 -10.81
CA LYS A 11 1.90 -4.52 -11.98
C LYS A 11 1.13 -3.91 -13.14
N SER A 12 1.39 -2.64 -13.43
CA SER A 12 0.80 -1.91 -14.56
C SER A 12 1.84 -1.08 -15.30
N HIS A 13 1.61 -0.83 -16.59
CA HIS A 13 2.40 0.10 -17.40
C HIS A 13 2.08 1.57 -17.07
N SER A 14 0.89 1.81 -16.53
CA SER A 14 0.38 3.12 -16.18
C SER A 14 0.99 3.65 -14.87
N ARG A 15 0.95 4.97 -14.70
CA ARG A 15 1.38 5.63 -13.46
C ARG A 15 0.26 5.52 -12.43
N ILE A 16 0.54 4.82 -11.33
CA ILE A 16 -0.39 4.74 -10.20
C ILE A 16 0.03 5.73 -9.12
N SER A 17 -0.89 6.62 -8.78
CA SER A 17 -0.82 7.51 -7.62
C SER A 17 -1.91 7.06 -6.64
N LYS A 18 -1.57 6.78 -5.38
CA LYS A 18 -2.57 6.37 -4.38
C LYS A 18 -3.20 7.55 -3.64
N ASP A 19 -2.58 8.72 -3.75
CA ASP A 19 -2.95 9.91 -2.98
C ASP A 19 -3.36 11.09 -3.87
N THR A 20 -4.02 10.79 -4.98
CA THR A 20 -4.65 11.83 -5.79
C THR A 20 -5.98 12.23 -5.13
N ALA A 21 -6.20 13.54 -4.93
CA ALA A 21 -7.42 14.12 -4.36
C ALA A 21 -7.80 13.64 -2.93
N GLY A 22 -6.83 13.27 -2.09
CA GLY A 22 -7.08 12.82 -0.71
C GLY A 22 -7.42 11.33 -0.62
N GLY A 23 -6.61 10.48 -1.26
CA GLY A 23 -6.77 9.03 -1.22
C GLY A 23 -7.68 8.38 -2.28
N TYR A 24 -8.24 9.15 -3.22
CA TYR A 24 -9.01 8.57 -4.35
C TYR A 24 -8.11 7.83 -5.34
N GLY A 25 -6.84 8.20 -5.42
CA GLY A 25 -5.87 7.57 -6.30
C GLY A 25 -6.24 7.64 -7.80
N THR A 26 -5.23 7.57 -8.67
CA THR A 26 -5.42 7.58 -10.11
C THR A 26 -4.44 6.63 -10.78
N GLU A 27 -4.89 6.01 -11.86
CA GLU A 27 -4.04 5.30 -12.79
C GLU A 27 -4.04 6.07 -14.11
N ASN A 28 -2.89 6.69 -14.44
CA ASN A 28 -2.75 7.50 -15.63
C ASN A 28 -2.01 6.70 -16.70
N ASP A 29 -2.71 6.41 -17.80
CA ASP A 29 -2.13 5.88 -19.03
C ASP A 29 -1.95 7.01 -20.04
N MET A 30 -0.77 7.15 -20.63
CA MET A 30 -0.51 8.16 -21.68
C MET A 30 -0.52 7.58 -23.10
N GLY A 31 -1.13 6.40 -23.27
CA GLY A 31 -1.45 5.80 -24.56
C GLY A 31 -0.43 4.80 -25.08
N ASP A 32 -0.85 4.01 -26.08
CA ASP A 32 -0.18 2.78 -26.52
C ASP A 32 0.94 2.98 -27.56
N GLY A 33 1.15 4.20 -28.04
CA GLY A 33 2.20 4.51 -29.01
C GLY A 33 3.61 4.32 -28.44
N LEU A 34 4.61 4.10 -29.30
CA LEU A 34 6.03 3.94 -28.91
C LEU A 34 6.55 5.11 -28.04
N PHE A 35 6.08 6.33 -28.33
CA PHE A 35 6.38 7.53 -27.53
C PHE A 35 5.57 7.60 -26.23
N GLY A 36 4.28 7.26 -26.24
CA GLY A 36 3.39 7.28 -25.07
C GLY A 36 3.80 6.26 -24.00
N SER A 37 4.18 5.05 -24.41
CA SER A 37 4.70 3.98 -23.53
C SER A 37 6.03 4.38 -22.87
N SER A 38 6.94 4.99 -23.64
CA SER A 38 8.25 5.43 -23.14
C SER A 38 8.13 6.59 -22.16
N LEU A 39 7.28 7.58 -22.48
CA LEU A 39 7.02 8.72 -21.62
C LEU A 39 6.32 8.30 -20.30
N SER A 40 5.34 7.40 -20.38
CA SER A 40 4.67 6.84 -19.21
C SER A 40 5.65 6.16 -18.24
N ARG A 41 6.62 5.40 -18.77
CA ARG A 41 7.67 4.75 -17.96
C ARG A 41 8.63 5.76 -17.32
N LEU A 42 8.95 6.86 -18.00
CA LEU A 42 9.83 7.91 -17.47
C LEU A 42 9.15 8.68 -16.33
N ILE A 43 7.91 9.11 -16.52
CA ILE A 43 7.15 9.87 -15.50
C ILE A 43 6.87 9.00 -14.27
N LYS A 44 6.60 7.70 -14.46
CA LYS A 44 6.45 6.73 -13.36
C LYS A 44 7.69 6.64 -12.47
N LYS A 45 8.89 6.88 -13.02
CA LYS A 45 10.14 6.87 -12.25
C LYS A 45 10.43 8.20 -11.56
N SER A 46 9.94 9.33 -12.07
CA SER A 46 10.30 10.66 -11.56
C SER A 46 9.38 11.18 -10.44
N ILE A 47 8.10 10.79 -10.40
CA ILE A 47 7.14 11.40 -9.47
C ILE A 47 6.44 10.31 -8.64
N PHE A 48 6.98 10.04 -7.45
CA PHE A 48 6.40 9.12 -6.47
C PHE A 48 5.74 9.87 -5.30
N TRP A 49 4.43 9.68 -5.13
CA TRP A 49 3.68 10.18 -3.98
C TRP A 49 3.11 8.97 -3.23
N PRO A 50 3.69 8.59 -2.07
CA PRO A 50 3.07 7.61 -1.20
C PRO A 50 1.80 8.20 -0.60
N ASN A 51 0.92 7.35 -0.08
CA ASN A 51 -0.22 7.81 0.71
C ASN A 51 0.28 8.58 1.95
N LEU A 52 -0.05 9.87 2.04
CA LEU A 52 0.49 10.74 3.09
C LEU A 52 0.03 10.37 4.49
N SER A 53 -1.22 9.95 4.69
CA SER A 53 -1.72 9.54 6.01
C SER A 53 -1.06 8.25 6.48
N PHE A 54 -0.75 7.34 5.56
CA PHE A 54 0.02 6.14 5.84
C PHE A 54 1.46 6.46 6.28
N ILE A 55 2.10 7.44 5.65
CA ILE A 55 3.44 7.92 6.04
C ILE A 55 3.40 8.66 7.38
N GLN A 56 2.36 9.46 7.64
CA GLN A 56 2.18 10.12 8.92
C GLN A 56 2.10 9.09 10.06
N THR A 57 1.31 8.04 9.88
CA THR A 57 1.20 6.93 10.86
C THR A 57 2.59 6.33 11.13
N LEU A 58 3.37 6.07 10.09
CA LEU A 58 4.73 5.56 10.21
C LEU A 58 5.62 6.48 11.06
N GLU A 59 5.58 7.79 10.82
CA GLU A 59 6.38 8.76 11.57
C GLU A 59 5.96 8.85 13.04
N GLU A 60 4.67 8.70 13.37
CA GLU A 60 4.22 8.62 14.76
C GLU A 60 4.80 7.40 15.50
N PHE A 61 4.88 6.23 14.85
CA PHE A 61 5.52 5.06 15.45
C PHE A 61 7.03 5.26 15.62
N LYS A 62 7.70 5.91 14.67
CA LYS A 62 9.12 6.28 14.84
C LYS A 62 9.32 7.25 16.00
N ALA A 63 8.47 8.26 16.13
CA ALA A 63 8.54 9.23 17.23
C ALA A 63 8.38 8.57 18.61
N LYS A 64 7.63 7.47 18.68
CA LYS A 64 7.50 6.62 19.89
C LYS A 64 8.69 5.69 20.14
N GLY A 65 9.72 5.71 19.28
CA GLY A 65 10.95 4.93 19.43
C GLY A 65 10.90 3.53 18.81
N TYR A 66 9.90 3.22 17.98
CA TYR A 66 9.84 1.95 17.25
C TYR A 66 10.70 1.97 15.99
N LYS A 67 11.22 0.80 15.59
CA LYS A 67 11.95 0.64 14.32
C LYS A 67 10.96 0.41 13.20
N CYS A 68 10.65 1.45 12.43
CA CYS A 68 9.71 1.38 11.32
C CYS A 68 10.43 1.50 9.98
N GLU A 69 10.13 0.57 9.06
CA GLU A 69 10.64 0.60 7.69
C GLU A 69 9.50 0.75 6.70
N TYR A 70 9.64 1.69 5.76
CA TYR A 70 8.74 1.82 4.62
C TYR A 70 9.27 0.97 3.46
N ARG A 71 8.41 0.12 2.88
CA ARG A 71 8.76 -0.68 1.71
C ARG A 71 7.67 -0.57 0.66
N LYS A 72 8.07 -0.13 -0.53
CA LYS A 72 7.26 -0.24 -1.73
C LYS A 72 7.40 -1.65 -2.32
N GLN A 73 6.28 -2.29 -2.62
CA GLN A 73 6.22 -3.63 -3.20
C GLN A 73 5.46 -3.61 -4.53
N LEU A 74 5.97 -4.32 -5.53
CA LEU A 74 5.30 -4.49 -6.82
C LEU A 74 4.73 -5.90 -6.95
N GLY A 75 3.41 -5.99 -7.10
CA GLY A 75 2.65 -7.23 -7.11
C GLY A 75 2.40 -7.79 -5.70
N SER A 76 1.62 -8.87 -5.64
CA SER A 76 1.19 -9.50 -4.39
C SER A 76 2.20 -10.48 -3.80
N ASN A 77 3.21 -10.92 -4.57
CA ASN A 77 4.23 -11.87 -4.10
C ASN A 77 5.19 -11.25 -3.10
N ILE A 78 5.07 -11.64 -1.84
CA ILE A 78 5.84 -11.07 -0.72
C ILE A 78 6.74 -12.12 -0.09
N ASP A 79 8.03 -11.79 -0.03
CA ASP A 79 9.02 -12.58 0.68
C ASP A 79 9.79 -11.69 1.67
N PHE A 80 9.55 -11.91 2.95
CA PHE A 80 10.28 -11.26 4.02
C PHE A 80 11.58 -12.02 4.28
N LYS A 81 12.70 -11.38 3.95
CA LYS A 81 14.05 -11.85 4.33
C LYS A 81 14.33 -11.74 5.82
N GLU A 82 13.55 -10.92 6.52
CA GLU A 82 13.75 -10.56 7.92
C GLU A 82 12.46 -10.77 8.70
N LYS A 83 12.58 -10.92 10.03
CA LYS A 83 11.44 -11.06 10.92
C LYS A 83 10.85 -9.68 11.27
N TRP A 84 9.53 -9.61 11.31
CA TRP A 84 8.75 -8.42 11.65
C TRP A 84 7.81 -8.73 12.79
N ASP A 85 7.64 -7.77 13.69
CA ASP A 85 6.68 -7.89 14.80
C ASP A 85 5.26 -7.53 14.34
N ALA A 86 5.14 -6.64 13.35
CA ALA A 86 3.87 -6.24 12.74
C ALA A 86 4.07 -5.73 11.31
N VAL A 87 3.04 -5.90 10.48
CA VAL A 87 3.00 -5.37 9.11
C VAL A 87 1.75 -4.51 8.93
N PHE A 88 1.96 -3.27 8.53
CA PHE A 88 0.93 -2.34 8.09
C PHE A 88 0.92 -2.35 6.57
N VAL A 89 -0.25 -2.48 5.96
CA VAL A 89 -0.46 -2.47 4.52
C VAL A 89 -1.33 -1.28 4.17
N CYS A 90 -0.84 -0.41 3.28
CA CYS A 90 -1.64 0.70 2.78
C CYS A 90 -2.76 0.16 1.90
N SER A 91 -3.98 0.64 2.13
CA SER A 91 -5.16 0.34 1.36
C SER A 91 -5.52 1.49 0.43
N SER A 92 -5.78 1.21 -0.84
CA SER A 92 -6.15 2.21 -1.85
C SER A 92 -7.15 1.66 -2.86
N ILE A 93 -8.07 2.50 -3.34
CA ILE A 93 -9.09 2.08 -4.30
C ILE A 93 -8.53 1.59 -5.64
N VAL A 94 -7.30 2.00 -6.01
CA VAL A 94 -6.68 1.64 -7.29
C VAL A 94 -5.95 0.28 -7.23
N CYS A 95 -5.51 -0.14 -6.04
CA CYS A 95 -4.70 -1.34 -5.83
C CYS A 95 -5.30 -2.35 -4.84
N PHE A 96 -6.54 -2.14 -4.36
CA PHE A 96 -7.14 -2.93 -3.28
C PHE A 96 -7.10 -4.45 -3.52
N GLU A 97 -7.26 -4.90 -4.75
CA GLU A 97 -7.23 -6.33 -5.10
C GLU A 97 -5.84 -6.93 -4.82
N THR A 98 -4.79 -6.27 -5.33
CA THR A 98 -3.41 -6.70 -5.11
C THR A 98 -2.99 -6.55 -3.64
N GLU A 99 -3.51 -5.54 -2.94
CA GLU A 99 -3.27 -5.34 -1.50
C GLU A 99 -3.90 -6.48 -0.68
N LEU A 100 -5.13 -6.89 -0.99
CA LEU A 100 -5.80 -8.02 -0.32
C LEU A 100 -5.10 -9.36 -0.61
N GLU A 101 -4.67 -9.58 -1.85
CA GLU A 101 -3.85 -10.74 -2.20
C GLU A 101 -2.54 -10.79 -1.41
N ALA A 102 -1.85 -9.65 -1.33
CA ALA A 102 -0.63 -9.51 -0.52
C ALA A 102 -0.88 -9.85 0.95
N CYS A 103 -1.94 -9.31 1.55
CA CYS A 103 -2.29 -9.63 2.94
C CYS A 103 -2.58 -11.13 3.14
N ASN A 104 -3.28 -11.77 2.20
CA ASN A 104 -3.53 -13.21 2.23
C ASN A 104 -2.23 -14.02 2.17
N GLN A 105 -1.31 -13.65 1.29
CA GLN A 105 -0.03 -14.33 1.18
C GLN A 105 0.81 -14.17 2.45
N ILE A 106 0.85 -12.95 3.03
CA ILE A 106 1.54 -12.70 4.28
C ILE A 106 0.97 -13.60 5.38
N LYS A 107 -0.36 -13.63 5.54
CA LYS A 107 -1.04 -14.46 6.54
C LYS A 107 -0.75 -15.95 6.37
N ASN A 108 -0.73 -16.45 5.13
CA ASN A 108 -0.52 -17.87 4.86
C ASN A 108 0.94 -18.30 5.08
N LYS A 109 1.89 -17.40 4.83
CA LYS A 109 3.33 -17.69 4.91
C LYS A 109 3.95 -17.34 6.26
N TYR A 110 3.40 -16.36 6.96
CA TYR A 110 3.95 -15.81 8.19
C TYR A 110 2.86 -15.65 9.26
N ASN A 111 3.17 -16.06 10.49
CA ASN A 111 2.30 -15.85 11.64
C ASN A 111 2.59 -14.49 12.29
N ILE A 112 2.33 -13.40 11.57
CA ILE A 112 2.56 -12.02 12.02
C ILE A 112 1.25 -11.22 11.95
N PRO A 113 1.01 -10.28 12.88
CA PRO A 113 -0.17 -9.42 12.82
C PRO A 113 -0.08 -8.48 11.60
N VAL A 114 -1.17 -8.42 10.84
CA VAL A 114 -1.31 -7.60 9.63
C VAL A 114 -2.43 -6.59 9.83
N PHE A 115 -2.11 -5.32 9.59
CA PHE A 115 -3.02 -4.18 9.71
C PHE A 115 -3.25 -3.56 8.33
N LEU A 116 -4.49 -3.57 7.83
CA LEU A 116 -4.84 -2.89 6.58
C LEU A 116 -5.29 -1.46 6.91
N CYS A 117 -4.65 -0.45 6.34
CA CYS A 117 -4.84 0.95 6.71
C CYS A 117 -5.35 1.76 5.52
N GLY A 118 -6.49 2.42 5.66
CA GLY A 118 -7.01 3.35 4.65
C GLY A 118 -8.54 3.33 4.55
N SER A 119 -9.09 4.42 4.02
CA SER A 119 -10.53 4.67 3.94
C SER A 119 -11.29 3.63 3.10
N ILE A 120 -10.67 3.10 2.03
CA ILE A 120 -11.32 2.10 1.17
C ILE A 120 -11.66 0.80 1.92
N GLY A 121 -10.93 0.49 2.99
CA GLY A 121 -11.12 -0.70 3.80
C GLY A 121 -12.55 -0.84 4.33
N GLN A 122 -13.25 0.27 4.58
CA GLN A 122 -14.65 0.27 5.00
C GLN A 122 -15.58 -0.34 3.95
N PHE A 123 -15.33 -0.07 2.66
CA PHE A 123 -16.16 -0.54 1.55
C PHE A 123 -15.86 -1.98 1.14
N ILE A 124 -14.65 -2.46 1.42
CA ILE A 124 -14.20 -3.81 1.09
C ILE A 124 -14.19 -4.76 2.28
N LYS A 125 -14.79 -4.39 3.41
CA LYS A 125 -14.75 -5.15 4.68
C LYS A 125 -15.10 -6.63 4.50
N ASN A 126 -16.09 -6.94 3.66
CA ASN A 126 -16.53 -8.32 3.38
C ASN A 126 -15.50 -9.16 2.60
N LYS A 127 -14.53 -8.51 1.97
CA LYS A 127 -13.43 -9.15 1.23
C LYS A 127 -12.14 -9.24 2.06
N ILE A 128 -12.09 -8.60 3.23
CA ILE A 128 -10.92 -8.62 4.11
C ILE A 128 -10.86 -9.99 4.83
N PRO A 129 -9.72 -10.71 4.76
CA PRO A 129 -9.55 -11.98 5.46
C PRO A 129 -9.69 -11.84 6.99
N GLU A 130 -10.37 -12.80 7.64
CA GLU A 130 -10.80 -12.79 9.07
C GLU A 130 -9.70 -12.58 10.13
N LYS A 131 -8.41 -12.54 9.76
CA LYS A 131 -7.28 -12.32 10.69
C LYS A 131 -6.52 -11.01 10.44
N ILE A 132 -7.00 -10.17 9.53
CA ILE A 132 -6.42 -8.86 9.26
C ILE A 132 -7.22 -7.82 10.03
N THR A 133 -6.53 -7.00 10.79
CA THR A 133 -7.16 -5.89 11.50
C THR A 133 -7.26 -4.71 10.55
N LEU A 134 -8.48 -4.23 10.33
CA LEU A 134 -8.73 -3.01 9.56
C LEU A 134 -8.56 -1.79 10.46
N ILE A 135 -7.71 -0.85 10.04
CA ILE A 135 -7.55 0.47 10.64
C ILE A 135 -8.19 1.49 9.71
N LEU A 136 -9.26 2.12 10.18
CA LEU A 136 -9.96 3.18 9.47
C LEU A 136 -9.42 4.53 9.91
N GLU A 137 -9.06 5.35 8.94
CA GLU A 137 -8.82 6.76 9.14
C GLU A 137 -10.18 7.46 9.13
N THR A 138 -10.75 7.66 10.31
CA THR A 138 -11.94 8.50 10.44
C THR A 138 -11.50 9.96 10.31
N MET A 139 -11.79 10.59 9.19
CA MET A 139 -11.76 12.05 9.11
C MET A 139 -12.96 12.57 9.92
N SER A 140 -12.69 13.04 11.13
CA SER A 140 -13.60 13.90 11.87
C SER A 140 -13.66 15.25 11.14
N PHE A 141 -14.77 15.50 10.44
CA PHE A 141 -15.12 16.83 9.91
C PHE A 141 -15.61 17.73 11.05
#